data_AF-A0A7W5H3W0-F1
#
_entry.id   AF-A0A7W5H3W0-F1
#
_cell.length_a   1.000
_cell.length_b   1.000
_cell.length_c   1.000
_cell.angle_alpha   90.00
_cell.angle_beta   90.00
_cell.angle_gamma   90.00
#
_symmetry.space_group_name_H-M   'P 1'
#
loop_
_entity.id
_entity.type
_entity.pdbx_description
1 polymer ?
#
loop_
_entity_poly.entity_id
_entity_poly.type
_entity_poly.pdbx_seq_one_letter_code
_entity_poly.pdbx_strand_id
1 'polypeptide(L)'
;MDIEFQNTEKDYKSFYVFYYKNALRKNIFILILIPLSIGYIVAGQPFALTTFIDGVIISALLFVGSFYVVPYLISIHNLNKAILKDPWYLEKRKLSITDEGIYCETDTISGIWRWESIVSFEFNDEFLALILADKKFYLIPQKAFPSNAEAINFLGIIQSKVIKPRGTIKPLFATADKKPPYLLGLICLIPLIGAFIGLVFIILGVTRFKDKWFTLIGVFGIAFTIIIYSTLFYTNKHSFKNELRALSQTELNDLVKDIEFYKLENGQYPDSLQQLTKDNSNDFIFDPVQANQRGKNSLFYYLKVGDKYRLFSKGEDGIPYTKDDIYPQVSDKVVSKIGLIRYALNPDTVNK
;
A
#
# COMPACT_ATOMS: atom_id res chain seq x y z
N MET A 1 23.74 -3.61 48.36
CA MET A 1 24.59 -3.16 47.24
C MET A 1 24.12 -1.77 46.90
N ASP A 2 25.04 -0.80 46.96
CA ASP A 2 24.74 0.61 46.75
C ASP A 2 25.47 1.10 45.50
N ILE A 3 24.77 1.84 44.64
CA ILE A 3 25.28 2.33 43.37
C ILE A 3 24.92 3.81 43.25
N GLU A 4 25.91 4.65 42.95
CA GLU A 4 25.70 6.07 42.73
C GLU A 4 26.03 6.44 41.29
N PHE A 5 25.13 7.15 40.61
CA PHE A 5 25.34 7.58 39.22
C PHE A 5 24.54 8.82 38.85
N GLN A 6 24.90 9.40 37.70
CA GLN A 6 24.18 10.51 37.09
C GLN A 6 23.98 10.21 35.61
N ASN A 7 22.73 10.31 35.14
CA ASN A 7 22.42 10.16 33.73
C ASN A 7 22.67 11.47 32.99
N THR A 8 23.14 11.34 31.76
CA THR A 8 23.25 12.44 30.80
C THR A 8 22.17 12.30 29.73
N GLU A 9 21.87 13.40 29.02
CA GLU A 9 20.99 13.37 27.85
C GLU A 9 21.47 12.36 26.80
N LYS A 10 22.80 12.20 26.66
CA LYS A 10 23.42 11.24 25.75
C LYS A 10 23.07 9.80 26.11
N ASP A 11 22.99 9.47 27.41
CA ASP A 11 22.65 8.11 27.86
C ASP A 11 21.22 7.75 27.42
N TYR A 12 20.26 8.67 27.58
CA TYR A 12 18.87 8.48 27.12
C TYR A 12 18.73 8.42 25.58
N LYS A 13 19.47 9.27 24.85
CA LYS A 13 19.49 9.21 23.38
C LYS A 13 20.04 7.87 22.89
N SER A 14 21.11 7.38 23.51
CA SER A 14 21.73 6.08 23.18
C SER A 14 20.75 4.93 23.47
N PHE A 15 20.01 5.00 24.58
CA PHE A 15 18.91 4.08 24.87
C PHE A 15 17.87 4.01 23.75
N TYR A 16 17.35 5.16 23.28
CA TYR A 16 16.36 5.16 22.21
C TYR A 16 16.92 4.62 20.89
N VAL A 17 18.16 4.97 20.53
CA VAL A 17 18.81 4.42 19.33
C VAL A 17 18.90 2.90 19.42
N PHE A 18 19.36 2.37 20.55
CA PHE A 18 19.41 0.93 20.78
C PHE A 18 18.02 0.28 20.69
N TYR A 19 17.02 0.86 21.36
CA TYR A 19 15.66 0.34 21.39
C TYR A 19 15.07 0.21 19.99
N TYR A 20 15.13 1.27 19.18
CA TYR A 20 14.58 1.26 17.82
C TYR A 20 15.40 0.40 16.86
N LYS A 21 16.74 0.33 17.02
CA LYS A 21 17.59 -0.59 16.26
C LYS A 21 17.25 -2.05 16.56
N ASN A 22 17.04 -2.39 17.84
CA ASN A 22 16.66 -3.74 18.25
C ASN A 22 15.26 -4.11 17.76
N ALA A 23 14.30 -3.18 17.83
CA ALA A 23 12.97 -3.36 17.27
C ALA A 23 13.02 -3.63 15.75
N LEU A 24 13.84 -2.85 15.02
CA LEU A 24 14.03 -3.05 13.59
C LEU A 24 14.65 -4.40 13.27
N ARG A 25 15.66 -4.83 14.05
CA ARG A 25 16.29 -6.15 13.91
C ARG A 25 15.31 -7.29 14.17
N LYS A 26 14.49 -7.21 15.23
CA LYS A 26 13.48 -8.23 15.55
C LYS A 26 12.43 -8.38 14.46
N ASN A 27 12.13 -7.30 13.73
CA ASN A 27 11.10 -7.27 12.70
C ASN A 27 11.66 -7.29 11.27
N ILE A 28 12.94 -7.65 11.06
CA ILE A 28 13.58 -7.56 9.75
C ILE A 28 12.89 -8.40 8.68
N PHE A 29 12.36 -9.56 9.06
CA PHE A 29 11.59 -10.41 8.14
C PHE A 29 10.34 -9.69 7.61
N ILE A 30 9.57 -9.05 8.50
CA ILE A 30 8.37 -8.28 8.14
C ILE A 30 8.75 -7.07 7.27
N LEU A 31 9.87 -6.42 7.60
CA LEU A 31 10.41 -5.25 6.91
C LEU A 31 10.82 -5.58 5.46
N ILE A 32 11.18 -6.82 5.16
CA ILE A 32 11.48 -7.29 3.80
C ILE A 32 10.21 -7.79 3.11
N LEU A 33 9.41 -8.61 3.80
CA LEU A 33 8.27 -9.31 3.20
C LEU A 33 7.15 -8.34 2.75
N ILE A 34 6.83 -7.33 3.56
CA ILE A 34 5.76 -6.38 3.23
C ILE A 34 6.10 -5.57 1.98
N PRO A 35 7.27 -4.91 1.87
CA PRO A 35 7.65 -4.19 0.65
C PRO A 35 7.70 -5.07 -0.59
N LEU A 36 8.22 -6.29 -0.49
CA LEU A 36 8.22 -7.25 -1.61
C LEU A 36 6.80 -7.57 -2.08
N SER A 37 5.87 -7.79 -1.14
CA SER A 37 4.47 -8.07 -1.45
C SER A 37 3.79 -6.88 -2.14
N ILE A 38 4.04 -5.66 -1.65
CA ILE A 38 3.51 -4.44 -2.26
C ILE A 38 4.09 -4.24 -3.65
N GLY A 39 5.40 -4.36 -3.81
CA GLY A 39 6.06 -4.27 -5.11
C GLY A 39 5.48 -5.25 -6.12
N TYR A 40 5.23 -6.51 -5.70
CA TYR A 40 4.62 -7.53 -6.56
C TYR A 40 3.22 -7.13 -7.04
N ILE A 41 2.39 -6.57 -6.16
CA ILE A 41 1.04 -6.09 -6.50
C ILE A 41 1.13 -4.91 -7.49
N VAL A 42 2.04 -3.96 -7.24
CA VAL A 42 2.21 -2.75 -8.06
C VAL A 42 2.76 -3.07 -9.45
N ALA A 43 3.56 -4.14 -9.59
CA ALA A 43 4.15 -4.58 -10.85
C ALA A 43 3.13 -5.02 -11.92
N GLY A 44 1.91 -5.40 -11.52
CA GLY A 44 0.81 -5.73 -12.43
C GLY A 44 1.02 -6.98 -13.30
N GLN A 45 0.15 -7.14 -14.32
CA GLN A 45 0.22 -8.19 -15.34
C GLN A 45 0.04 -7.57 -16.75
N PRO A 46 1.01 -7.71 -17.67
CA PRO A 46 2.27 -8.45 -17.52
C PRO A 46 3.20 -7.83 -16.47
N PHE A 47 4.04 -8.67 -15.85
CA PHE A 47 4.93 -8.25 -14.76
C PHE A 47 5.99 -7.26 -15.26
N ALA A 48 5.95 -6.02 -14.76
CA ALA A 48 6.95 -5.00 -15.05
C ALA A 48 8.02 -4.94 -13.94
N LEU A 49 9.25 -5.39 -14.24
CA LEU A 49 10.34 -5.47 -13.26
C LEU A 49 10.75 -4.10 -12.69
N THR A 50 10.75 -3.05 -13.51
CA THR A 50 11.09 -1.69 -13.05
C THR A 50 10.07 -1.19 -12.03
N THR A 51 8.78 -1.31 -12.36
CA THR A 51 7.66 -0.96 -11.48
C THR A 51 7.65 -1.78 -10.18
N PHE A 52 8.04 -3.05 -10.25
CA PHE A 52 8.25 -3.88 -9.05
C PHE A 52 9.32 -3.26 -8.14
N ILE A 53 10.52 -3.01 -8.66
CA ILE A 53 11.66 -2.49 -7.89
C ILE A 53 11.31 -1.15 -7.25
N ASP A 54 10.73 -0.23 -8.03
CA ASP A 54 10.29 1.08 -7.53
C ASP A 54 9.27 0.93 -6.39
N GLY A 55 8.29 0.05 -6.57
CA GLY A 55 7.28 -0.26 -5.56
C GLY A 55 7.88 -0.82 -4.27
N VAL A 56 8.86 -1.71 -4.36
CA VAL A 56 9.57 -2.25 -3.19
C VAL A 56 10.36 -1.15 -2.46
N ILE A 57 11.12 -0.33 -3.18
CA ILE A 57 11.95 0.71 -2.56
C ILE A 57 11.07 1.76 -1.85
N ILE A 58 10.03 2.26 -2.55
CA ILE A 58 9.13 3.28 -2.00
C ILE A 58 8.41 2.73 -0.75
N SER A 59 7.86 1.52 -0.84
CA SER A 59 7.15 0.92 0.30
C SER A 59 8.06 0.61 1.48
N ALA A 60 9.31 0.17 1.24
CA ALA A 60 10.31 -0.02 2.30
C ALA A 60 10.64 1.30 3.02
N LEU A 61 10.88 2.38 2.27
CA LEU A 61 11.16 3.70 2.84
C LEU A 61 9.98 4.22 3.67
N LEU A 62 8.76 4.11 3.16
CA LEU A 62 7.55 4.52 3.89
C LEU A 62 7.35 3.69 5.16
N PHE A 63 7.58 2.38 5.09
CA PHE A 63 7.44 1.49 6.23
C PHE A 63 8.49 1.78 7.31
N VAL A 64 9.77 1.90 6.94
CA VAL A 64 10.85 2.26 7.88
C VAL A 64 10.62 3.64 8.48
N GLY A 65 10.25 4.61 7.63
CA GLY A 65 9.95 5.98 8.05
C GLY A 65 8.84 6.04 9.09
N SER A 66 7.69 5.43 8.79
CA SER A 66 6.49 5.50 9.64
C SER A 66 6.60 4.70 10.94
N PHE A 67 7.21 3.52 10.94
CA PHE A 67 7.24 2.65 12.11
C PHE A 67 8.48 2.79 12.98
N TYR A 68 9.58 3.34 12.47
CA TYR A 68 10.84 3.43 13.21
C TYR A 68 11.37 4.87 13.31
N VAL A 69 11.53 5.56 12.18
CA VAL A 69 12.16 6.90 12.17
C VAL A 69 11.27 7.94 12.85
N VAL A 70 10.01 8.05 12.44
CA VAL A 70 9.07 9.03 13.01
C VAL A 70 8.84 8.79 14.51
N PRO A 71 8.54 7.56 14.99
CA PRO A 71 8.42 7.29 16.42
C PRO A 71 9.71 7.58 17.20
N TYR A 72 10.88 7.29 16.64
CA TYR A 72 12.17 7.66 17.23
C TYR A 72 12.30 9.16 17.41
N LEU A 73 12.05 9.96 16.36
CA LEU A 73 12.11 11.42 16.42
C LEU A 73 11.12 12.00 17.45
N ILE A 74 9.89 11.47 17.49
CA ILE A 74 8.88 11.83 18.50
C ILE A 74 9.39 11.50 19.92
N SER A 75 10.03 10.35 20.10
CA SER A 75 10.57 9.92 21.39
C SER A 75 11.69 10.86 21.86
N ILE A 76 12.61 11.25 20.96
CA ILE A 76 13.66 12.23 21.25
C ILE A 76 13.06 13.60 21.58
N HIS A 77 12.07 14.06 20.82
CA HIS A 77 11.40 15.33 21.09
C HIS A 77 10.72 15.34 22.47
N ASN A 78 9.98 14.28 22.79
CA ASN A 78 9.32 14.13 24.08
C ASN A 78 10.32 14.03 25.24
N LEU A 79 11.44 13.35 25.04
CA LEU A 79 12.54 13.28 26.01
C LEU A 79 13.08 14.67 26.30
N ASN A 80 13.42 15.46 25.28
CA ASN A 80 13.96 16.81 25.46
C ASN A 80 12.96 17.69 26.24
N LYS A 81 11.67 17.59 25.92
CA LYS A 81 10.61 18.29 26.64
C LYS A 81 10.48 17.83 28.10
N ALA A 82 10.63 16.53 28.35
CA ALA A 82 10.56 15.96 29.69
C ALA A 82 11.75 16.39 30.55
N ILE A 83 12.97 16.36 30.00
CA ILE A 83 14.20 16.82 30.66
C ILE A 83 14.11 18.29 31.04
N LEU A 84 13.57 19.14 30.16
CA LEU A 84 13.38 20.56 30.45
C LEU A 84 12.35 20.82 31.55
N LYS A 85 11.33 19.95 31.67
CA LYS A 85 10.25 20.11 32.64
C LYS A 85 10.61 19.57 34.02
N ASP A 86 11.40 18.49 34.07
CA ASP A 86 11.65 17.73 35.28
C ASP A 86 13.15 17.42 35.43
N PRO A 87 13.87 18.14 36.31
CA PRO A 87 15.31 17.95 36.53
C PRO A 87 15.69 16.53 36.97
N TRP A 88 14.74 15.80 37.55
CA TRP A 88 14.86 14.40 37.98
C TRP A 88 15.58 13.49 36.97
N TYR A 89 15.42 13.71 35.66
CA TYR A 89 16.07 12.89 34.62
C TYR A 89 17.61 12.99 34.65
N LEU A 90 18.16 14.11 35.11
CA LEU A 90 19.60 14.40 35.09
C LEU A 90 20.22 14.53 36.49
N GLU A 91 19.42 14.32 37.55
CA GLU A 91 19.89 14.33 38.93
C GLU A 91 20.80 13.14 39.25
N LYS A 92 21.68 13.35 40.23
CA LYS A 92 22.45 12.25 40.83
C LYS A 92 21.49 11.32 41.56
N ARG A 93 21.73 10.02 41.45
CA ARG A 93 20.91 8.98 42.04
C ARG A 93 21.78 8.02 42.81
N LYS A 94 21.28 7.65 43.99
CA LYS A 94 21.78 6.53 44.79
C LYS A 94 20.74 5.43 44.78
N LEU A 95 21.14 4.24 44.34
CA LEU A 95 20.31 3.04 44.37
C LEU A 95 20.84 2.08 45.42
N SER A 96 19.96 1.60 46.28
CA SER A 96 20.26 0.61 47.30
C SER A 96 19.29 -0.57 47.16
N ILE A 97 19.84 -1.78 47.00
CA ILE A 97 19.02 -3.00 46.97
C ILE A 97 18.56 -3.33 48.40
N THR A 98 17.27 -3.57 48.56
CA THR A 98 16.63 -4.02 49.81
C THR A 98 15.81 -5.28 49.56
N ASP A 99 15.33 -5.93 50.62
CA ASP A 99 14.46 -7.10 50.49
C ASP A 99 13.10 -6.76 49.84
N GLU A 100 12.59 -5.55 50.04
CA GLU A 100 11.32 -5.07 49.48
C GLU A 100 11.42 -4.60 48.02
N GLY A 101 12.59 -4.10 47.60
CA GLY A 101 12.77 -3.49 46.30
C GLY A 101 14.09 -2.76 46.11
N ILE A 102 14.13 -1.87 45.13
CA ILE A 102 15.26 -0.97 44.90
C ILE A 102 14.90 0.39 45.51
N TYR A 103 15.58 0.76 46.59
CA TYR A 103 15.48 2.10 47.15
C TYR A 103 16.25 3.07 46.24
N CYS A 104 15.60 4.16 45.82
CA CYS A 104 16.18 5.19 44.99
C CYS A 104 16.10 6.52 45.74
N GLU A 105 17.23 7.19 45.84
CA GLU A 105 17.37 8.51 46.45
C GLU A 105 18.01 9.46 45.45
N THR A 106 17.41 10.64 45.31
CA THR A 106 17.97 11.79 44.59
C THR A 106 17.93 13.02 45.50
N ASP A 107 18.51 14.13 45.02
CA ASP A 107 18.52 15.38 45.77
C ASP A 107 17.10 15.91 46.06
N THR A 108 16.11 15.52 45.25
CA THR A 108 14.73 16.03 45.34
C THR A 108 13.71 14.98 45.78
N ILE A 109 13.93 13.70 45.48
CA ILE A 109 12.94 12.64 45.68
C ILE A 109 13.63 11.38 46.21
N SER A 110 13.02 10.78 47.25
CA SER A 110 13.35 9.42 47.67
C SER A 110 12.13 8.51 47.57
N GLY A 111 12.36 7.24 47.27
CA GLY A 111 11.29 6.26 47.17
C GLY A 111 11.79 4.84 46.92
N ILE A 112 10.90 3.87 47.07
CA ILE A 112 11.21 2.45 46.84
C ILE A 112 10.47 1.92 45.61
N TRP A 113 11.21 1.33 44.68
CA TRP A 113 10.66 0.55 43.58
C TRP A 113 10.49 -0.89 44.05
N ARG A 114 9.30 -1.23 44.54
CA ARG A 114 8.99 -2.58 45.01
C ARG A 114 9.22 -3.60 43.90
N TRP A 115 9.70 -4.81 44.23
CA TRP A 115 9.98 -5.85 43.23
C TRP A 115 8.79 -6.17 42.33
N GLU A 116 7.59 -6.20 42.90
CA GLU A 116 6.31 -6.40 42.20
C GLU A 116 5.97 -5.29 41.19
N SER A 117 6.54 -4.09 41.36
CA SER A 117 6.33 -2.98 40.43
C SER A 117 7.20 -3.07 39.19
N ILE A 118 8.27 -3.87 39.21
CA ILE A 118 9.20 -4.01 38.08
C ILE A 118 8.64 -5.07 37.13
N VAL A 119 8.14 -4.63 35.98
CA VAL A 119 7.48 -5.50 34.99
C VAL A 119 8.50 -6.24 34.13
N SER A 120 9.55 -5.52 33.73
CA SER A 120 10.60 -6.06 32.87
C SER A 120 11.87 -5.25 32.99
N PHE A 121 12.96 -5.82 32.50
CA PHE A 121 14.22 -5.13 32.36
C PHE A 121 14.87 -5.50 31.03
N GLU A 122 15.63 -4.56 30.46
CA GLU A 122 16.50 -4.79 29.30
C GLU A 122 17.94 -4.46 29.68
N PHE A 123 18.87 -5.31 29.29
CA PHE A 123 20.29 -5.17 29.60
C PHE A 123 21.12 -5.28 28.33
N ASN A 124 22.11 -4.40 28.18
CA ASN A 124 23.11 -4.44 27.13
C ASN A 124 24.46 -3.91 27.65
N ASP A 125 25.44 -3.78 26.74
CA ASP A 125 26.80 -3.32 27.04
C ASP A 125 26.93 -1.80 27.29
N GLU A 126 25.81 -1.08 27.43
CA GLU A 126 25.81 0.36 27.73
C GLU A 126 24.95 0.69 28.95
N PHE A 127 23.87 -0.05 29.18
CA PHE A 127 22.89 0.25 30.21
C PHE A 127 22.03 -0.95 30.62
N LEU A 128 21.43 -0.79 31.80
CA LEU A 128 20.30 -1.56 32.31
C LEU A 128 19.08 -0.63 32.36
N ALA A 129 18.03 -0.98 31.61
CA ALA A 129 16.75 -0.27 31.65
C ALA A 129 15.75 -1.08 32.46
N LEU A 130 15.21 -0.50 33.53
CA LEU A 130 14.13 -1.07 34.33
C LEU A 130 12.80 -0.46 33.90
N ILE A 131 11.77 -1.28 33.73
CA ILE A 131 10.45 -0.86 33.30
C ILE A 131 9.47 -1.16 34.43
N LEU A 132 8.83 -0.12 34.97
CA LEU A 132 7.88 -0.25 36.06
C LEU A 132 6.43 -0.39 35.55
N ALA A 133 5.54 -0.83 36.43
CA ALA A 133 4.12 -1.04 36.16
C ALA A 133 3.37 0.23 35.79
N ASP A 134 3.82 1.39 36.29
CA ASP A 134 3.32 2.72 35.93
C ASP A 134 3.82 3.20 34.55
N LYS A 135 4.56 2.33 33.83
CA LYS A 135 5.14 2.58 32.50
C LYS A 135 6.27 3.60 32.49
N LYS A 136 6.79 3.99 33.65
CA LYS A 136 8.06 4.69 33.71
C LYS A 136 9.19 3.70 33.47
N PHE A 137 10.25 4.18 32.82
CA PHE A 137 11.48 3.42 32.70
C PHE A 137 12.63 4.18 33.35
N TYR A 138 13.56 3.42 33.92
CA TYR A 138 14.71 3.94 34.66
C TYR A 138 15.96 3.37 34.02
N LEU A 139 16.85 4.26 33.61
CA LEU A 139 18.10 3.91 32.95
C LEU A 139 19.24 3.94 33.98
N ILE A 140 19.97 2.84 34.09
CA ILE A 140 21.17 2.70 34.90
C ILE A 140 22.32 2.43 33.92
N PRO A 141 23.22 3.39 33.68
CA PRO A 141 24.29 3.21 32.70
C PRO A 141 25.33 2.23 33.25
N GLN A 142 25.97 1.43 32.39
CA GLN A 142 26.91 0.40 32.85
C GLN A 142 28.13 1.00 33.58
N LYS A 143 28.49 2.26 33.24
CA LYS A 143 29.52 3.05 33.95
C LYS A 143 29.19 3.33 35.42
N ALA A 144 27.93 3.13 35.85
CA ALA A 144 27.53 3.23 37.24
C ALA A 144 28.11 2.10 38.11
N PHE A 145 28.43 0.96 37.49
CA PHE A 145 28.96 -0.19 38.19
C PHE A 145 30.49 -0.12 38.25
N PRO A 146 31.12 -0.33 39.42
CA PRO A 146 32.57 -0.42 39.57
C PRO A 146 33.23 -1.47 38.66
N SER A 147 32.50 -2.55 38.34
CA SER A 147 32.97 -3.61 37.45
C SER A 147 31.82 -4.30 36.72
N ASN A 148 32.14 -4.95 35.59
CA ASN A 148 31.18 -5.81 34.89
C ASN A 148 30.66 -6.96 35.77
N ALA A 149 31.47 -7.48 36.69
CA ALA A 149 31.06 -8.52 37.63
C ALA A 149 29.97 -8.01 38.58
N GLU A 150 30.09 -6.77 39.06
CA GLU A 150 29.06 -6.13 39.87
C GLU A 150 27.78 -5.86 39.09
N ALA A 151 27.89 -5.42 37.83
CA ALA A 151 26.71 -5.26 36.96
C ALA A 151 25.97 -6.60 36.75
N ILE A 152 26.70 -7.69 36.55
CA ILE A 152 26.14 -9.04 36.41
C ILE A 152 25.50 -9.52 37.72
N ASN A 153 26.15 -9.28 38.86
CA ASN A 153 25.59 -9.60 40.18
C ASN A 153 24.27 -8.85 40.42
N PHE A 154 24.27 -7.55 40.16
CA PHE A 154 23.06 -6.71 40.24
C PHE A 154 21.94 -7.25 39.35
N LEU A 155 22.25 -7.58 38.09
CA LEU A 155 21.31 -8.17 37.15
C LEU A 155 20.77 -9.52 37.65
N GLY A 156 21.63 -10.36 38.23
CA GLY A 156 21.25 -11.65 38.82
C GLY A 156 20.26 -11.49 39.97
N ILE A 157 20.47 -10.49 40.84
CA ILE A 157 19.54 -10.16 41.93
C ILE A 157 18.18 -9.74 41.35
N ILE A 158 18.17 -8.81 40.39
CA ILE A 158 16.93 -8.37 39.74
C ILE A 158 16.21 -9.54 39.07
N GLN A 159 16.93 -10.39 38.34
CA GLN A 159 16.37 -11.57 37.69
C GLN A 159 15.72 -12.55 38.67
N SER A 160 16.31 -12.74 39.85
CA SER A 160 15.79 -13.64 40.88
C SER A 160 14.54 -13.10 41.60
N LYS A 161 14.40 -11.78 41.68
CA LYS A 161 13.33 -11.10 42.44
C LYS A 161 12.18 -10.62 41.55
N VAL A 162 12.45 -10.27 40.30
CA VAL A 162 11.42 -9.86 39.34
C VAL A 162 10.66 -11.08 38.88
N ILE A 163 9.45 -11.23 39.41
CA ILE A 163 8.50 -12.25 38.95
C ILE A 163 8.09 -11.86 37.53
N LYS A 164 8.68 -12.49 36.51
CA LYS A 164 8.18 -12.35 35.14
C LYS A 164 6.74 -12.86 35.13
N PRO A 165 5.72 -12.00 34.93
CA PRO A 165 4.37 -12.51 34.75
C PRO A 165 4.42 -13.47 33.55
N ARG A 166 3.98 -14.71 33.73
CA ARG A 166 3.80 -15.68 32.63
C ARG A 166 2.70 -15.13 31.71
N GLY A 167 3.10 -14.26 30.78
CA GLY A 167 2.22 -13.57 29.85
C GLY A 167 3.03 -12.62 28.98
N THR A 168 2.66 -12.52 27.70
CA THR A 168 3.32 -11.65 26.72
C THR A 168 3.34 -10.20 27.23
N ILE A 169 4.51 -9.72 27.66
CA ILE A 169 4.69 -8.32 28.07
C ILE A 169 4.43 -7.46 26.83
N LYS A 170 3.30 -6.72 26.85
CA LYS A 170 2.96 -5.77 25.78
C LYS A 170 4.06 -4.70 25.70
N PRO A 171 4.47 -4.28 24.49
CA PRO A 171 5.57 -3.32 24.31
C PRO A 171 5.32 -2.01 25.07
N LEU A 172 6.44 -1.43 25.52
CA LEU A 172 6.62 -0.27 26.42
C LEU A 172 5.76 0.98 26.13
N PHE A 173 5.23 1.11 24.91
CA PHE A 173 4.38 2.22 24.47
C PHE A 173 2.89 1.87 24.39
N ALA A 174 2.47 0.79 25.05
CA ALA A 174 1.07 0.48 25.20
C ALA A 174 0.44 1.44 26.24
N THR A 175 0.14 2.68 25.85
CA THR A 175 -0.57 3.71 26.64
C THR A 175 -1.68 3.11 27.50
N ALA A 176 -1.79 3.58 28.75
CA ALA A 176 -2.94 3.34 29.65
C ALA A 176 -4.24 3.58 28.88
N ASP A 177 -5.35 2.92 29.29
CA ASP A 177 -6.69 2.91 28.68
C ASP A 177 -7.21 4.29 28.26
N LYS A 178 -6.55 4.85 27.25
CA LYS A 178 -6.92 6.03 26.52
C LYS A 178 -7.88 5.50 25.48
N LYS A 179 -9.10 6.04 25.52
CA LYS A 179 -10.09 5.87 24.45
C LYS A 179 -9.35 5.91 23.11
N PRO A 180 -9.62 4.94 22.21
CA PRO A 180 -8.89 4.88 20.96
C PRO A 180 -9.02 6.22 20.22
N PRO A 181 -7.96 6.66 19.54
CA PRO A 181 -7.93 7.97 18.89
C PRO A 181 -8.83 7.98 17.65
N TYR A 182 -10.15 8.11 17.86
CA TYR A 182 -11.15 8.10 16.79
C TYR A 182 -10.87 9.13 15.69
N LEU A 183 -10.26 10.26 16.03
CA LEU A 183 -9.93 11.33 15.09
C LEU A 183 -8.91 10.89 14.02
N LEU A 184 -8.04 9.92 14.33
CA LEU A 184 -7.14 9.33 13.34
C LEU A 184 -7.91 8.52 12.27
N GLY A 185 -9.16 8.15 12.55
CA GLY A 185 -10.06 7.54 11.58
C GLY A 185 -10.37 8.43 10.38
N LEU A 186 -10.20 9.76 10.48
CA LEU A 186 -10.33 10.65 9.33
C LEU A 186 -9.28 10.37 8.25
N ILE A 187 -8.11 9.84 8.62
CA ILE A 187 -7.07 9.44 7.67
C ILE A 187 -7.54 8.24 6.83
N CYS A 188 -8.53 7.46 7.32
CA CYS A 188 -9.14 6.38 6.54
C CYS A 188 -9.92 6.86 5.31
N LEU A 189 -10.20 8.16 5.18
CA LEU A 189 -10.84 8.75 4.00
C LEU A 189 -9.88 8.96 2.83
N ILE A 190 -8.57 8.83 3.02
CA ILE A 190 -7.61 8.88 1.93
C ILE A 190 -7.50 7.45 1.35
N PRO A 191 -7.90 7.20 0.09
CA PRO A 191 -7.84 5.86 -0.50
C PRO A 191 -6.43 5.26 -0.43
N LEU A 192 -6.34 3.92 -0.37
CA LEU A 192 -5.11 3.13 -0.20
C LEU A 192 -4.45 3.29 1.18
N ILE A 193 -4.10 4.51 1.59
CA ILE A 193 -3.59 4.81 2.94
C ILE A 193 -4.61 4.37 3.99
N GLY A 194 -5.88 4.69 3.75
CA GLY A 194 -6.98 4.35 4.62
C GLY A 194 -7.25 2.85 4.73
N ALA A 195 -6.93 2.06 3.71
CA ALA A 195 -7.02 0.60 3.81
C ALA A 195 -5.94 0.03 4.75
N PHE A 196 -4.70 0.51 4.64
CA PHE A 196 -3.61 0.09 5.54
C PHE A 196 -3.88 0.51 6.99
N ILE A 197 -4.27 1.76 7.20
CA ILE A 197 -4.64 2.27 8.53
C ILE A 197 -5.87 1.53 9.05
N GLY A 198 -6.84 1.25 8.19
CA GLY A 198 -8.04 0.50 8.54
C GLY A 198 -7.74 -0.92 9.03
N LEU A 199 -6.80 -1.62 8.38
CA LEU A 199 -6.33 -2.93 8.84
C LEU A 199 -5.68 -2.84 10.23
N VAL A 200 -4.82 -1.84 10.45
CA VAL A 200 -4.23 -1.58 11.76
C VAL A 200 -5.31 -1.30 12.81
N PHE A 201 -6.35 -0.54 12.48
CA PHE A 201 -7.46 -0.24 13.38
C PHE A 201 -8.30 -1.45 13.72
N ILE A 202 -8.52 -2.37 12.77
CA ILE A 202 -9.19 -3.64 13.05
C ILE A 202 -8.36 -4.47 14.02
N ILE A 203 -7.06 -4.64 13.76
CA ILE A 203 -6.18 -5.44 14.63
C ILE A 203 -6.12 -4.83 16.04
N LEU A 204 -5.89 -3.52 16.15
CA LEU A 204 -5.84 -2.82 17.43
C LEU A 204 -7.21 -2.78 18.12
N GLY A 205 -8.29 -2.61 17.36
CA GLY A 205 -9.66 -2.60 17.84
C GLY A 205 -10.05 -3.93 18.48
N VAL A 206 -9.70 -5.06 17.85
CA VAL A 206 -9.98 -6.41 18.37
C VAL A 206 -9.03 -6.80 19.50
N THR A 207 -7.72 -6.57 19.35
CA THR A 207 -6.71 -7.12 20.28
C THR A 207 -6.39 -6.19 21.46
N ARG A 208 -6.30 -4.88 21.22
CA ARG A 208 -5.79 -3.92 22.21
C ARG A 208 -6.91 -3.18 22.91
N PHE A 209 -7.80 -2.54 22.16
CA PHE A 209 -8.85 -1.68 22.70
C PHE A 209 -10.15 -2.43 23.01
N LYS A 210 -10.36 -3.60 22.37
CA LYS A 210 -11.63 -4.36 22.40
C LYS A 210 -12.85 -3.48 22.11
N ASP A 211 -12.68 -2.50 21.22
CA ASP A 211 -13.68 -1.49 20.90
C ASP A 211 -14.29 -1.73 19.50
N LYS A 212 -15.61 -1.85 19.47
CA LYS A 212 -16.36 -2.16 18.24
C LYS A 212 -16.39 -0.98 17.27
N TRP A 213 -16.45 0.26 17.76
CA TRP A 213 -16.49 1.46 16.93
C TRP A 213 -15.16 1.72 16.25
N PHE A 214 -14.06 1.54 16.96
CA PHE A 214 -12.72 1.66 16.41
C PHE A 214 -12.45 0.60 15.33
N THR A 215 -12.92 -0.63 15.56
CA THR A 215 -12.89 -1.71 14.56
C THR A 215 -13.75 -1.36 13.34
N LEU A 216 -14.96 -0.81 13.55
CA LEU A 216 -15.89 -0.42 12.48
C LEU A 216 -15.29 0.67 11.58
N ILE A 217 -14.62 1.67 12.17
CA ILE A 217 -13.90 2.71 11.41
C ILE A 217 -12.84 2.07 10.51
N GLY A 218 -12.13 1.07 11.00
CA GLY A 218 -11.14 0.35 10.21
C GLY A 218 -11.75 -0.42 9.04
N VAL A 219 -12.86 -1.13 9.28
CA VAL A 219 -13.63 -1.81 8.22
C VAL A 219 -14.14 -0.81 7.18
N PHE A 220 -14.66 0.34 7.62
CA PHE A 220 -15.14 1.39 6.74
C PHE A 220 -14.01 1.97 5.86
N GLY A 221 -12.81 2.18 6.41
CA GLY A 221 -11.65 2.64 5.63
C GLY A 221 -11.25 1.71 4.49
N ILE A 222 -11.28 0.39 4.76
CA ILE A 222 -11.02 -0.63 3.74
C ILE A 222 -12.15 -0.64 2.70
N ALA A 223 -13.40 -0.68 3.14
CA ALA A 223 -14.57 -0.69 2.26
C ALA A 223 -14.62 0.56 1.36
N PHE A 224 -14.33 1.74 1.92
CA PHE A 224 -14.26 2.99 1.18
C PHE A 224 -13.21 2.93 0.06
N THR A 225 -12.02 2.39 0.37
CA THR A 225 -10.98 2.18 -0.64
C THR A 225 -11.47 1.25 -1.76
N ILE A 226 -12.09 0.12 -1.41
CA ILE A 226 -12.64 -0.82 -2.40
C ILE A 226 -13.69 -0.14 -3.28
N ILE A 227 -14.59 0.65 -2.70
CA ILE A 227 -15.65 1.37 -3.44
C ILE A 227 -15.02 2.36 -4.42
N ILE A 228 -14.08 3.20 -3.99
CA ILE A 228 -13.43 4.19 -4.84
C ILE A 228 -12.72 3.51 -6.02
N TYR A 229 -11.90 2.50 -5.75
CA TYR A 229 -11.16 1.81 -6.82
C TYR A 229 -12.08 0.99 -7.74
N SER A 230 -13.13 0.36 -7.21
CA SER A 230 -14.12 -0.33 -8.02
C SER A 230 -14.86 0.65 -8.94
N THR A 231 -15.19 1.84 -8.42
CA THR A 231 -15.86 2.90 -9.20
C THR A 231 -14.93 3.40 -10.30
N LEU A 232 -13.68 3.76 -9.97
CA LEU A 232 -12.68 4.20 -10.94
C LEU A 232 -12.41 3.14 -12.02
N PHE A 233 -12.28 1.87 -11.62
CA PHE A 233 -12.08 0.78 -12.57
C PHE A 233 -13.29 0.61 -13.50
N TYR A 234 -14.50 0.67 -12.94
CA TYR A 234 -15.74 0.57 -13.73
C TYR A 234 -15.90 1.75 -14.69
N THR A 235 -15.65 2.99 -14.24
CA THR A 235 -15.74 4.18 -15.09
C THR A 235 -14.67 4.17 -16.18
N ASN A 236 -13.43 3.79 -15.85
CA ASN A 236 -12.35 3.70 -16.84
C ASN A 236 -12.66 2.63 -17.90
N LYS A 237 -13.20 1.48 -17.50
CA LYS A 237 -13.59 0.43 -18.45
C LYS A 237 -14.69 0.89 -19.42
N HIS A 238 -15.70 1.60 -18.92
CA HIS A 238 -16.78 2.11 -19.77
C HIS A 238 -16.34 3.29 -20.65
N SER A 239 -15.56 4.23 -20.11
CA SER A 239 -15.04 5.37 -20.89
C SER A 239 -14.15 4.89 -22.03
N PHE A 240 -13.22 3.99 -21.74
CA PHE A 240 -12.31 3.42 -22.73
C PHE A 240 -13.05 2.66 -23.83
N LYS A 241 -14.10 1.89 -23.48
CA LYS A 241 -14.95 1.21 -24.48
C LYS A 241 -15.64 2.19 -25.42
N ASN A 242 -16.21 3.25 -24.88
CA ASN A 242 -16.89 4.27 -25.69
C ASN A 242 -15.91 4.99 -26.63
N GLU A 243 -14.71 5.30 -26.15
CA GLU A 243 -13.64 5.88 -26.96
C GLU A 243 -13.20 4.95 -28.09
N LEU A 244 -13.00 3.65 -27.82
CA LEU A 244 -12.66 2.68 -28.86
C LEU A 244 -13.77 2.54 -29.91
N ARG A 245 -15.05 2.57 -29.49
CA ARG A 245 -16.19 2.52 -30.43
C ARG A 245 -16.24 3.79 -31.30
N ALA A 246 -15.98 4.96 -30.73
CA ALA A 246 -15.92 6.21 -31.48
C ALA A 246 -14.74 6.23 -32.47
N LEU A 247 -13.58 5.73 -32.06
CA LEU A 247 -12.42 5.59 -32.94
C LEU A 247 -12.71 4.60 -34.07
N SER A 248 -13.26 3.42 -33.75
CA SER A 248 -13.65 2.42 -34.74
C SER A 248 -14.66 2.98 -35.74
N GLN A 249 -15.63 3.76 -35.29
CA GLN A 249 -16.59 4.42 -36.19
C GLN A 249 -15.91 5.40 -37.16
N THR A 250 -14.88 6.11 -36.70
CA THR A 250 -14.13 7.10 -37.49
C THR A 250 -13.29 6.40 -38.56
N GLU A 251 -12.48 5.44 -38.13
CA GLU A 251 -11.66 4.59 -39.00
C GLU A 251 -12.50 3.87 -40.05
N LEU A 252 -13.65 3.32 -39.64
CA LEU A 252 -14.57 2.64 -40.54
C LEU A 252 -15.13 3.57 -41.64
N ASN A 253 -15.41 4.83 -41.29
CA ASN A 253 -15.90 5.82 -42.25
C ASN A 253 -14.81 6.25 -43.24
N ASP A 254 -13.56 6.33 -42.79
CA ASP A 254 -12.42 6.65 -43.64
C ASP A 254 -12.07 5.48 -44.56
N LEU A 255 -12.13 4.25 -44.04
CA LEU A 255 -11.89 3.03 -44.82
C LEU A 255 -12.85 2.86 -46.00
N VAL A 256 -14.09 3.35 -45.89
CA VAL A 256 -15.02 3.42 -47.04
C VAL A 256 -14.42 4.26 -48.16
N LYS A 257 -13.81 5.41 -47.84
CA LYS A 257 -13.22 6.31 -48.85
C LYS A 257 -12.05 5.61 -49.54
N ASP A 258 -11.21 4.90 -48.78
CA ASP A 258 -10.04 4.21 -49.32
C ASP A 258 -10.42 3.04 -50.23
N ILE A 259 -11.46 2.28 -49.87
CA ILE A 259 -11.98 1.19 -50.71
C ILE A 259 -12.54 1.74 -52.04
N GLU A 260 -13.30 2.85 -51.99
CA GLU A 260 -13.82 3.47 -53.20
C GLU A 260 -12.70 4.07 -54.06
N PHE A 261 -11.71 4.71 -53.44
CA PHE A 261 -10.55 5.24 -54.14
C PHE A 261 -9.74 4.14 -54.82
N TYR A 262 -9.53 3.00 -54.15
CA TYR A 262 -8.88 1.84 -54.73
C TYR A 262 -9.59 1.34 -56.00
N LYS A 263 -10.93 1.29 -55.98
CA LYS A 263 -11.71 0.92 -57.17
C LYS A 263 -11.53 1.92 -58.32
N LEU A 264 -11.46 3.22 -58.02
CA LEU A 264 -11.22 4.24 -59.04
C LEU A 264 -9.85 4.05 -59.71
N GLU A 265 -8.82 3.68 -58.95
CA GLU A 265 -7.48 3.45 -59.49
C GLU A 265 -7.35 2.12 -60.26
N ASN A 266 -7.95 1.05 -59.74
CA ASN A 266 -7.72 -0.32 -60.22
C ASN A 266 -8.86 -0.89 -61.08
N GLY A 267 -9.97 -0.16 -61.21
CA GLY A 267 -11.17 -0.58 -61.94
C GLY A 267 -12.05 -1.61 -61.20
N GLN A 268 -11.58 -2.17 -60.09
CA GLN A 268 -12.29 -3.17 -59.29
C GLN A 268 -12.07 -2.97 -57.79
N TYR A 269 -13.00 -3.44 -56.96
CA TYR A 269 -12.83 -3.45 -55.50
C TYR A 269 -11.71 -4.41 -55.06
N PRO A 270 -11.02 -4.11 -53.95
CA PRO A 270 -9.95 -4.98 -53.44
C PRO A 270 -10.52 -6.33 -53.02
N ASP A 271 -9.75 -7.40 -53.18
CA ASP A 271 -10.15 -8.74 -52.71
C ASP A 271 -9.99 -8.88 -51.19
N SER A 272 -9.18 -8.03 -50.58
CA SER A 272 -8.96 -7.96 -49.12
C SER A 272 -8.50 -6.57 -48.68
N LEU A 273 -8.76 -6.18 -47.43
CA LEU A 273 -8.37 -4.87 -46.90
C LEU A 273 -6.87 -4.63 -46.93
N GLN A 274 -6.06 -5.69 -46.88
CA GLN A 274 -4.60 -5.63 -46.95
C GLN A 274 -4.08 -5.11 -48.29
N GLN A 275 -4.90 -5.07 -49.35
CA GLN A 275 -4.51 -4.46 -50.62
C GLN A 275 -4.54 -2.92 -50.55
N LEU A 276 -5.14 -2.33 -49.52
CA LEU A 276 -5.21 -0.89 -49.32
C LEU A 276 -3.93 -0.32 -48.69
N THR A 277 -3.12 -1.15 -48.02
CA THR A 277 -1.89 -0.72 -47.35
C THR A 277 -0.74 -0.62 -48.36
N LYS A 278 -0.50 0.58 -48.90
CA LYS A 278 0.58 0.81 -49.89
C LYS A 278 1.97 1.06 -49.28
N ASP A 279 2.10 1.49 -48.01
CA ASP A 279 3.39 1.93 -47.43
C ASP A 279 3.61 1.55 -45.94
N ASN A 280 3.31 0.31 -45.53
CA ASN A 280 3.51 -0.20 -44.15
C ASN A 280 2.70 0.46 -43.01
N SER A 281 1.84 1.45 -43.27
CA SER A 281 0.89 1.95 -42.26
C SER A 281 -0.37 1.05 -42.21
N ASN A 282 -0.30 -0.05 -41.47
CA ASN A 282 -1.42 -0.98 -41.32
C ASN A 282 -2.52 -0.48 -40.35
N ASP A 283 -2.37 0.70 -39.75
CA ASP A 283 -3.18 1.10 -38.60
C ASP A 283 -4.67 1.31 -38.92
N PHE A 284 -5.01 1.70 -40.16
CA PHE A 284 -6.38 2.07 -40.57
C PHE A 284 -7.30 0.88 -40.94
N ILE A 285 -6.73 -0.33 -41.14
CA ILE A 285 -7.52 -1.53 -41.47
C ILE A 285 -7.89 -2.36 -40.23
N PHE A 286 -7.29 -2.04 -39.08
CA PHE A 286 -7.58 -2.68 -37.81
C PHE A 286 -8.77 -2.03 -37.11
N ASP A 287 -9.59 -2.86 -36.49
CA ASP A 287 -10.74 -2.52 -35.66
C ASP A 287 -10.29 -2.28 -34.20
N PRO A 288 -10.26 -1.01 -33.74
CA PRO A 288 -9.83 -0.66 -32.38
C PRO A 288 -10.62 -1.36 -31.28
N VAL A 289 -11.91 -1.65 -31.50
CA VAL A 289 -12.76 -2.34 -30.51
C VAL A 289 -12.29 -3.78 -30.29
N GLN A 290 -11.62 -4.39 -31.27
CA GLN A 290 -11.08 -5.75 -31.19
C GLN A 290 -9.59 -5.82 -30.85
N ALA A 291 -8.90 -4.69 -30.71
CA ALA A 291 -7.46 -4.63 -30.44
C ALA A 291 -7.03 -5.41 -29.18
N ASN A 292 -7.90 -5.52 -28.18
CA ASN A 292 -7.62 -6.24 -26.93
C ASN A 292 -7.95 -7.75 -26.96
N GLN A 293 -8.50 -8.27 -28.06
CA GLN A 293 -8.82 -9.70 -28.18
C GLN A 293 -7.56 -10.48 -28.60
N ARG A 294 -6.80 -10.95 -27.61
CA ARG A 294 -5.59 -11.79 -27.82
C ARG A 294 -5.89 -12.95 -28.79
N GLY A 295 -5.18 -12.97 -29.92
CA GLY A 295 -5.12 -14.11 -30.84
C GLY A 295 -6.16 -14.13 -31.97
N LYS A 296 -7.00 -13.09 -32.13
CA LYS A 296 -7.93 -12.98 -33.26
C LYS A 296 -7.48 -11.90 -34.25
N ASN A 297 -7.79 -12.13 -35.53
CA ASN A 297 -7.58 -11.15 -36.59
C ASN A 297 -8.44 -9.91 -36.29
N SER A 298 -7.79 -8.83 -35.84
CA SER A 298 -8.43 -7.60 -35.38
C SER A 298 -8.77 -6.65 -36.52
N LEU A 299 -8.99 -7.15 -37.74
CA LEU A 299 -9.35 -6.35 -38.90
C LEU A 299 -10.87 -6.07 -38.90
N PHE A 300 -11.25 -4.96 -39.54
CA PHE A 300 -12.65 -4.74 -39.90
C PHE A 300 -13.16 -5.91 -40.76
N TYR A 301 -14.44 -6.24 -40.60
CA TYR A 301 -15.08 -7.24 -41.44
C TYR A 301 -15.28 -6.67 -42.84
N TYR A 302 -14.67 -7.31 -43.84
CA TYR A 302 -14.79 -6.94 -45.24
C TYR A 302 -15.20 -8.15 -46.07
N LEU A 303 -16.17 -7.97 -46.96
CA LEU A 303 -16.59 -8.98 -47.91
C LEU A 303 -16.93 -8.34 -49.26
N LYS A 304 -16.14 -8.65 -50.30
CA LYS A 304 -16.45 -8.30 -51.69
C LYS A 304 -17.60 -9.16 -52.22
N VAL A 305 -18.60 -8.54 -52.84
CA VAL A 305 -19.81 -9.17 -53.37
C VAL A 305 -20.05 -8.65 -54.78
N GLY A 306 -19.39 -9.26 -55.77
CA GLY A 306 -19.39 -8.78 -57.16
C GLY A 306 -18.83 -7.36 -57.25
N ASP A 307 -19.61 -6.45 -57.83
CA ASP A 307 -19.30 -5.02 -57.95
C ASP A 307 -19.74 -4.18 -56.74
N LYS A 308 -19.86 -4.81 -55.57
CA LYS A 308 -20.22 -4.19 -54.28
C LYS A 308 -19.44 -4.83 -53.14
N TYR A 309 -19.57 -4.30 -51.93
CA TYR A 309 -18.94 -4.89 -50.74
C TYR A 309 -19.71 -4.60 -49.45
N ARG A 310 -19.42 -5.39 -48.42
CA ARG A 310 -19.85 -5.16 -47.03
C ARG A 310 -18.64 -4.77 -46.19
N LEU A 311 -18.83 -3.78 -45.31
CA LEU A 311 -17.82 -3.31 -44.38
C LEU A 311 -18.49 -2.98 -43.03
N PHE A 312 -17.97 -3.52 -41.93
CA PHE A 312 -18.39 -3.18 -40.56
C PHE A 312 -17.35 -3.66 -39.52
N SER A 313 -17.41 -3.13 -38.30
CA SER A 313 -16.74 -3.71 -37.13
C SER A 313 -17.62 -4.79 -36.52
N LYS A 314 -17.05 -5.94 -36.13
CA LYS A 314 -17.80 -7.02 -35.46
C LYS A 314 -18.03 -6.76 -33.95
N GLY A 315 -17.88 -5.50 -33.51
CA GLY A 315 -18.03 -5.13 -32.12
C GLY A 315 -17.05 -5.79 -31.15
N GLU A 316 -17.37 -5.68 -29.86
CA GLU A 316 -16.67 -6.26 -28.72
C GLU A 316 -16.83 -7.78 -28.63
N ASP A 317 -17.91 -8.35 -29.14
CA ASP A 317 -18.11 -9.82 -29.17
C ASP A 317 -17.27 -10.51 -30.26
N GLY A 318 -16.90 -9.75 -31.30
CA GLY A 318 -16.10 -10.24 -32.43
C GLY A 318 -16.85 -11.21 -33.34
N ILE A 319 -18.18 -11.28 -33.22
CA ILE A 319 -19.06 -12.16 -33.98
C ILE A 319 -19.80 -11.29 -35.01
N PRO A 320 -19.69 -11.57 -36.31
CA PRO A 320 -20.37 -10.77 -37.31
C PRO A 320 -21.90 -10.97 -37.26
N TYR A 321 -22.64 -9.94 -37.66
CA TYR A 321 -24.10 -9.91 -37.77
C TYR A 321 -24.82 -9.95 -36.42
N THR A 322 -24.25 -9.29 -35.42
CA THR A 322 -24.88 -9.11 -34.11
C THR A 322 -25.35 -7.66 -33.91
N LYS A 323 -26.02 -7.40 -32.79
CA LYS A 323 -26.41 -6.03 -32.40
C LYS A 323 -25.22 -5.17 -31.98
N ASP A 324 -24.06 -5.80 -31.75
CA ASP A 324 -22.85 -5.14 -31.26
C ASP A 324 -22.01 -4.56 -32.41
N ASP A 325 -22.30 -4.97 -33.65
CA ASP A 325 -21.66 -4.50 -34.87
C ASP A 325 -21.79 -2.98 -35.06
N ILE A 326 -20.71 -2.36 -35.57
CA ILE A 326 -20.66 -0.94 -35.89
C ILE A 326 -20.56 -0.78 -37.41
N TYR A 327 -21.51 -0.05 -38.00
CA TYR A 327 -21.63 0.15 -39.44
C TYR A 327 -21.18 1.56 -39.87
N PRO A 328 -20.75 1.75 -41.13
CA PRO A 328 -20.31 3.05 -41.60
C PRO A 328 -21.47 4.06 -41.61
N GLN A 329 -21.23 5.25 -41.06
CA GLN A 329 -22.19 6.35 -41.02
C GLN A 329 -21.98 7.27 -42.23
N VAL A 330 -22.34 6.77 -43.40
CA VAL A 330 -22.25 7.49 -44.68
C VAL A 330 -23.64 7.98 -45.09
N SER A 331 -23.80 9.14 -45.73
CA SER A 331 -25.13 9.64 -46.13
C SER A 331 -25.77 8.84 -47.29
N ASP A 332 -27.11 8.77 -47.35
CA ASP A 332 -27.86 8.00 -48.36
C ASP A 332 -27.52 8.41 -49.80
N LYS A 333 -27.32 9.73 -50.01
CA LYS A 333 -26.95 10.31 -51.30
C LYS A 333 -25.57 9.85 -51.77
N VAL A 334 -24.67 9.55 -50.84
CA VAL A 334 -23.34 9.02 -51.16
C VAL A 334 -23.43 7.52 -51.37
N VAL A 335 -24.14 6.79 -50.51
CA VAL A 335 -24.32 5.33 -50.60
C VAL A 335 -24.89 4.89 -51.96
N SER A 336 -25.83 5.64 -52.54
CA SER A 336 -26.37 5.33 -53.87
C SER A 336 -25.36 5.45 -55.02
N LYS A 337 -24.22 6.08 -54.79
CA LYS A 337 -23.15 6.31 -55.78
C LYS A 337 -21.92 5.42 -55.59
N ILE A 338 -21.88 4.66 -54.49
CA ILE A 338 -20.72 3.85 -54.10
C ILE A 338 -21.12 2.37 -53.96
N GLY A 339 -20.14 1.48 -53.77
CA GLY A 339 -20.37 0.03 -53.73
C GLY A 339 -20.77 -0.53 -52.37
N LEU A 340 -20.83 0.32 -51.33
CA LEU A 340 -21.15 -0.09 -49.96
C LEU A 340 -22.58 -0.63 -49.86
N ILE A 341 -22.72 -1.89 -49.44
CA ILE A 341 -24.00 -2.51 -49.11
C ILE A 341 -24.34 -2.16 -47.66
N ARG A 342 -25.38 -1.35 -47.46
CA ARG A 342 -25.94 -1.17 -46.12
C ARG A 342 -26.67 -2.42 -45.66
N TYR A 343 -26.47 -2.77 -44.40
CA TYR A 343 -27.27 -3.82 -43.77
C TYR A 343 -28.72 -3.35 -43.67
N ALA A 344 -29.63 -4.15 -44.23
CA ALA A 344 -31.03 -4.11 -43.81
C ALA A 344 -31.10 -4.92 -42.52
N LEU A 345 -31.65 -4.34 -41.45
CA LEU A 345 -31.97 -5.03 -40.20
C LEU A 345 -33.00 -6.15 -40.47
N ASN A 346 -32.61 -7.24 -41.12
CA ASN A 346 -33.43 -8.44 -41.21
C ASN A 346 -32.55 -9.69 -41.45
N PRO A 347 -32.29 -10.50 -40.40
CA PRO A 347 -31.44 -11.69 -40.50
C PRO A 347 -32.03 -12.80 -41.40
N ASP A 348 -33.29 -12.67 -41.86
CA ASP A 348 -33.99 -13.70 -42.63
C ASP A 348 -33.74 -13.67 -44.15
N THR A 349 -32.96 -12.71 -44.67
CA THR A 349 -32.78 -12.55 -46.14
C THR A 349 -31.50 -13.17 -46.70
N VAL A 350 -30.67 -13.83 -45.88
CA VAL A 350 -29.39 -14.40 -46.36
C VAL A 350 -29.50 -15.85 -46.88
N ASN A 351 -30.66 -16.49 -46.74
CA ASN A 351 -30.92 -17.83 -47.30
C ASN A 351 -32.12 -17.86 -48.26
N LYS A 352 -32.09 -17.01 -49.31
CA LYS A 352 -32.93 -17.21 -50.50
C LYS A 352 -32.16 -16.93 -51.78
#